data_AF-A0A7U8GRX1-F1
#
_entry.id   AF-A0A7U8GRX1-F1
#
_cell.length_a   1.000
_cell.length_b   1.000
_cell.length_c   1.000
_cell.angle_alpha   90.00
_cell.angle_beta   90.00
_cell.angle_gamma   90.00
#
_symmetry.space_group_name_H-M   'P 1'
#
loop_
_entity.id
_entity.type
_entity.pdbx_description
1 polymer ?
#
loop_
_entity_poly.entity_id
_entity_poly.type
_entity_poly.pdbx_seq_one_letter_code
_entity_poly.pdbx_strand_id
1 'polypeptide(L)'
;MVDRADINSVLMQMRELKSQVQSASSEMMPVNPTDIGAVKPSDRTGFGEILKNAVDGVSETQADAKKMAVAYEKGDPSVDLPQVMIAAEKASVSFQAMTQVRNRLVTAYEDVMKMPI
;
A
#
# COMPACT_ATOMS: atom_id res chain seq x y z
N MET A 1 -44.09 30.42 35.70
CA MET A 1 -44.86 29.85 34.57
C MET A 1 -43.88 29.61 33.44
N VAL A 2 -44.13 28.60 32.60
CA VAL A 2 -43.32 28.12 31.47
C VAL A 2 -42.26 27.06 31.84
N ASP A 3 -42.68 25.79 31.84
CA ASP A 3 -41.77 24.64 31.59
C ASP A 3 -42.55 23.37 31.15
N ARG A 4 -43.74 23.54 30.56
CA ARG A 4 -44.60 22.43 30.11
C ARG A 4 -44.93 22.48 28.62
N ALA A 5 -44.45 23.50 27.90
CA ALA A 5 -44.70 23.66 26.47
C ALA A 5 -43.70 22.86 25.60
N ASP A 6 -42.51 22.56 26.13
CA ASP A 6 -41.42 21.95 25.34
C ASP A 6 -41.51 20.42 25.20
N ILE A 7 -42.19 19.72 26.11
CA ILE A 7 -42.30 18.25 26.01
C ILE A 7 -43.15 17.85 24.79
N ASN A 8 -44.18 18.62 24.48
CA ASN A 8 -45.02 18.38 23.32
C ASN A 8 -44.32 18.74 22.00
N SER A 9 -43.46 19.76 21.98
CA SER A 9 -42.70 20.14 20.79
C SER A 9 -41.60 19.11 20.46
N VAL A 10 -40.94 18.55 21.47
CA VAL A 10 -39.95 17.48 21.31
C VAL A 10 -40.59 16.18 20.79
N LEU A 11 -41.80 15.85 21.25
CA LEU A 11 -42.56 14.69 20.74
C LEU A 11 -43.08 14.88 19.31
N MET A 12 -43.30 16.11 18.87
CA MET A 12 -43.61 16.40 17.46
C MET A 12 -42.34 16.34 16.59
N GLN A 13 -41.21 16.84 17.09
CA GLN A 13 -39.90 16.71 16.43
C GLN A 13 -39.48 15.25 16.22
N MET A 14 -39.68 14.38 17.21
CA MET A 14 -39.39 12.94 17.06
C MET A 14 -40.28 12.26 16.04
N ARG A 15 -41.55 12.68 15.90
CA ARG A 15 -42.48 12.13 14.90
C ARG A 15 -42.10 12.54 13.49
N GLU A 16 -41.64 13.77 13.31
CA GLU A 16 -41.16 14.28 12.03
C GLU A 16 -39.86 13.61 11.58
N LEU A 17 -38.92 13.42 12.52
CA LEU A 17 -37.68 12.67 12.25
C LEU A 17 -37.98 11.20 11.88
N LYS A 18 -38.92 10.54 12.56
CA LYS A 18 -39.33 9.17 12.22
C LYS A 18 -40.00 9.09 10.84
N SER A 19 -40.81 10.09 10.48
CA SER A 19 -41.43 10.19 9.15
C SER A 19 -40.38 10.34 8.06
N GLN A 20 -39.36 11.16 8.28
CA GLN A 20 -38.27 11.35 7.31
C GLN A 20 -37.43 10.07 7.13
N VAL A 21 -37.18 9.33 8.22
CA VAL A 21 -36.46 8.04 8.16
C VAL A 21 -37.28 6.95 7.48
N GLN A 22 -38.61 6.94 7.64
CA GLN A 22 -39.48 5.95 7.00
C GLN A 22 -39.72 6.20 5.51
N SER A 23 -39.64 7.46 5.06
CA SER A 23 -39.62 7.81 3.63
C SER A 23 -38.26 7.52 2.99
N ALA A 24 -37.14 7.68 3.73
CA ALA A 24 -35.81 7.33 3.26
C ALA A 24 -35.56 5.80 3.21
N SER A 25 -36.33 4.98 3.94
CA SER A 25 -36.22 3.52 3.88
C SER A 25 -36.98 2.88 2.71
N SER A 26 -37.75 3.66 1.92
CA SER A 26 -38.45 3.16 0.73
C SER A 26 -37.74 3.46 -0.60
N GLU A 27 -36.63 4.19 -0.59
CA GLU A 27 -35.74 4.37 -1.76
C GLU A 27 -34.42 3.58 -1.65
N MET A 28 -34.34 2.61 -0.75
CA MET A 28 -33.34 1.55 -0.88
C MET A 28 -33.81 0.60 -1.97
N MET A 29 -33.38 0.89 -3.20
CA MET A 29 -33.40 -0.07 -4.31
C MET A 29 -32.93 -1.44 -3.81
N PRO A 30 -33.55 -2.56 -4.24
CA PRO A 30 -33.04 -3.88 -3.94
C PRO A 30 -31.63 -3.95 -4.53
N VAL A 31 -30.62 -3.92 -3.66
CA VAL A 31 -29.23 -4.14 -4.05
C VAL A 31 -29.18 -5.59 -4.51
N ASN A 32 -29.09 -5.78 -5.83
CA ASN A 32 -28.85 -7.09 -6.41
C ASN A 32 -27.51 -7.58 -5.83
N PRO A 33 -27.40 -8.80 -5.28
CA PRO A 33 -26.17 -9.30 -4.66
C PRO A 33 -24.96 -9.30 -5.62
N THR A 34 -25.22 -9.14 -6.91
CA THR A 34 -24.24 -9.00 -7.99
C THR A 34 -23.54 -7.64 -8.06
N ASP A 35 -24.04 -6.59 -7.39
CA ASP A 35 -23.41 -5.27 -7.37
C ASP A 35 -22.51 -5.04 -6.14
N ILE A 36 -22.53 -5.94 -5.15
CA ILE A 36 -21.55 -5.94 -4.07
C ILE A 36 -20.29 -6.66 -4.58
N GLY A 37 -19.39 -5.86 -5.16
CA GLY A 37 -18.00 -6.27 -5.30
C GLY A 37 -17.67 -6.97 -6.60
N ALA A 38 -17.96 -6.33 -7.74
CA ALA A 38 -16.92 -6.25 -8.75
C ALA A 38 -15.72 -5.49 -8.14
N VAL A 39 -14.93 -6.21 -7.33
CA VAL A 39 -13.54 -5.86 -7.09
C VAL A 39 -12.94 -5.88 -8.47
N LYS A 40 -12.95 -4.73 -9.16
CA LYS A 40 -12.05 -4.49 -10.27
C LYS A 40 -10.72 -5.02 -9.75
N PRO A 41 -10.09 -6.01 -10.42
CA PRO A 41 -8.76 -6.40 -10.02
C PRO A 41 -7.99 -5.09 -10.07
N SER A 42 -7.68 -4.56 -8.89
CA SER A 42 -6.78 -3.44 -8.77
C SER A 42 -5.58 -3.83 -9.61
N ASP A 43 -4.94 -2.89 -10.30
CA ASP A 43 -3.64 -3.11 -10.92
C ASP A 43 -2.67 -3.55 -9.81
N ARG A 44 -2.73 -4.84 -9.48
CA ARG A 44 -1.91 -5.49 -8.49
C ARG A 44 -0.62 -5.65 -9.25
N THR A 45 0.28 -4.68 -9.13
CA THR A 45 1.70 -4.85 -9.42
C THR A 45 2.06 -6.26 -8.98
N GLY A 46 2.36 -7.12 -9.96
CA GLY A 46 2.36 -8.54 -9.74
C GLY A 46 3.46 -8.90 -8.74
N PHE A 47 3.26 -9.97 -7.97
CA PHE A 47 4.32 -10.54 -7.11
C PHE A 47 5.67 -10.64 -7.83
N GLY A 48 5.64 -11.15 -9.07
CA GLY A 48 6.84 -11.28 -9.90
C GLY A 48 7.45 -9.94 -10.31
N GLU A 49 6.64 -8.90 -10.45
CA GLU A 49 7.08 -7.55 -10.79
C GLU A 49 7.80 -6.90 -9.61
N ILE A 50 7.28 -7.05 -8.38
CA ILE A 50 7.96 -6.54 -7.17
C ILE A 50 9.30 -7.25 -6.97
N LEU A 51 9.34 -8.57 -7.12
CA LEU A 51 10.59 -9.34 -7.02
C LEU A 51 11.58 -8.93 -8.11
N LYS A 52 11.11 -8.80 -9.36
CA LYS A 52 11.93 -8.34 -10.47
C LYS A 52 12.52 -6.95 -10.19
N ASN A 53 11.70 -6.00 -9.77
CA ASN A 53 12.14 -4.64 -9.46
C ASN A 53 13.15 -4.62 -8.30
N ALA A 54 12.98 -5.47 -7.28
CA ALA A 54 13.94 -5.59 -6.19
C ALA A 54 15.30 -6.15 -6.65
N VAL A 55 15.29 -7.20 -7.48
CA VAL A 55 16.50 -7.79 -8.07
C VAL A 55 17.20 -6.77 -8.98
N ASP A 56 16.43 -6.12 -9.86
CA ASP A 56 16.94 -5.14 -10.82
C ASP A 56 17.57 -3.94 -10.09
N GLY A 57 16.93 -3.42 -9.03
CA GLY A 57 17.47 -2.31 -8.24
C GLY A 57 18.76 -2.66 -7.48
N VAL A 58 18.89 -3.89 -6.97
CA VAL A 58 20.16 -4.34 -6.37
C VAL A 58 21.26 -4.49 -7.44
N SER A 59 20.92 -5.04 -8.60
CA SER A 59 21.88 -5.17 -9.71
C SER A 59 22.37 -3.80 -10.18
N GLU A 60 21.49 -2.81 -10.26
CA GLU A 60 21.82 -1.44 -10.63
C GLU A 60 22.77 -0.80 -9.61
N THR A 61 22.42 -0.85 -8.32
CA THR A 61 23.28 -0.27 -7.27
C THR A 61 24.66 -0.94 -7.19
N GLN A 62 24.75 -2.24 -7.42
CA GLN A 62 26.03 -2.95 -7.51
C GLN A 62 26.84 -2.54 -8.75
N ALA A 63 26.19 -2.40 -9.91
CA ALA A 63 26.84 -1.98 -11.14
C ALA A 63 27.39 -0.55 -11.02
N ASP A 64 26.63 0.36 -10.42
CA ASP A 64 27.04 1.73 -10.16
C ASP A 64 28.24 1.81 -9.21
N ALA A 65 28.19 1.07 -8.09
CA ALA A 65 29.30 1.00 -7.15
C ALA A 65 30.58 0.50 -7.83
N LYS A 66 30.48 -0.54 -8.65
CA LYS A 66 31.60 -1.07 -9.43
C LYS A 66 32.12 -0.07 -10.46
N LYS A 67 31.23 0.63 -11.15
CA LYS A 67 31.59 1.65 -12.13
C LYS A 67 32.37 2.79 -11.47
N MET A 68 31.90 3.27 -10.31
CA MET A 68 32.58 4.32 -9.56
C MET A 68 33.93 3.85 -9.03
N ALA A 69 34.02 2.64 -8.49
CA ALA A 69 35.30 2.06 -8.05
C ALA A 69 36.32 2.00 -9.20
N VAL A 70 35.91 1.50 -10.36
CA VAL A 70 36.78 1.42 -11.56
C VAL A 70 37.16 2.80 -12.07
N ALA A 71 36.25 3.77 -12.05
CA ALA A 71 36.55 5.15 -12.46
C ALA A 71 37.59 5.79 -11.54
N TYR A 72 37.44 5.60 -10.23
CA TYR A 72 38.40 6.07 -9.23
C TYR A 72 39.76 5.39 -9.37
N GLU A 73 39.81 4.06 -9.54
CA GLU A 73 41.05 3.31 -9.77
C GLU A 73 41.79 3.78 -11.04
N LYS A 74 41.06 4.24 -12.05
CA LYS A 74 41.62 4.82 -13.28
C LYS A 74 42.06 6.27 -13.13
N GLY A 75 41.84 6.89 -11.97
CA GLY A 75 42.19 8.28 -11.69
C GLY A 75 41.25 9.29 -12.35
N ASP A 76 39.98 8.92 -12.59
CA ASP A 76 38.97 9.84 -13.10
C ASP A 76 38.77 11.02 -12.11
N PRO A 77 39.06 12.27 -12.50
CA PRO A 77 38.94 13.43 -11.61
C PRO A 77 37.49 13.80 -11.26
N SER A 78 36.50 13.16 -11.90
CA SER A 78 35.07 13.38 -11.61
C SER A 78 34.52 12.49 -10.51
N VAL A 79 35.28 11.51 -10.02
CA VAL A 79 34.86 10.54 -9.00
C VAL A 79 35.78 10.62 -7.79
N ASP A 80 35.22 10.98 -6.64
CA ASP A 80 35.97 11.04 -5.39
C ASP A 80 35.82 9.75 -4.58
N LEU A 81 36.83 9.40 -3.78
CA LEU A 81 36.81 8.23 -2.90
C LEU A 81 35.55 8.16 -2.00
N PRO A 82 35.09 9.25 -1.35
CA PRO A 82 33.87 9.21 -0.55
C PRO A 82 32.62 8.83 -1.37
N GLN A 83 32.55 9.21 -2.64
CA GLN A 83 31.43 8.83 -3.51
C GLN A 83 31.44 7.33 -3.79
N VAL A 84 32.63 6.75 -4.05
CA VAL A 84 32.79 5.30 -4.21
C VAL A 84 32.35 4.56 -2.95
N MET A 85 32.75 5.06 -1.77
CA MET A 85 32.37 4.46 -0.49
C MET A 85 30.86 4.53 -0.24
N ILE A 86 30.23 5.68 -0.54
CA ILE A 86 28.77 5.83 -0.44
C ILE A 86 28.05 4.89 -1.40
N ALA A 87 28.53 4.77 -2.64
CA ALA A 87 27.95 3.87 -3.64
C ALA A 87 28.05 2.41 -3.19
N ALA A 88 29.21 2.00 -2.65
CA ALA A 88 29.42 0.66 -2.10
C ALA A 88 28.50 0.38 -0.89
N GLU A 89 28.35 1.33 0.03
CA GLU A 89 27.44 1.19 1.17
C GLU A 89 25.98 1.09 0.71
N LYS A 90 25.57 1.93 -0.25
CA LYS A 90 24.23 1.87 -0.85
C LYS A 90 23.94 0.49 -1.45
N ALA A 91 24.91 -0.10 -2.17
CA ALA A 91 24.76 -1.45 -2.72
C ALA A 91 24.63 -2.51 -1.61
N SER A 92 25.41 -2.40 -0.53
CA SER A 92 25.35 -3.30 0.64
C SER A 92 23.98 -3.26 1.32
N VAL A 93 23.51 -2.06 1.68
CA VAL A 93 22.20 -1.86 2.32
C VAL A 93 21.06 -2.31 1.39
N SER A 94 21.15 -2.03 0.08
CA SER A 94 20.14 -2.49 -0.89
C SER A 94 20.05 -4.01 -0.97
N PHE A 95 21.20 -4.71 -0.94
CA PHE A 95 21.24 -6.16 -0.90
C PHE A 95 20.64 -6.75 0.39
N GLN A 96 20.91 -6.12 1.54
CA GLN A 96 20.29 -6.50 2.81
C GLN A 96 18.77 -6.35 2.75
N ALA A 97 18.28 -5.22 2.21
CA ALA A 97 16.85 -4.99 2.01
C ALA A 97 16.21 -6.04 1.09
N MET A 98 16.89 -6.41 -0.01
CA MET A 98 16.42 -7.45 -0.92
C MET A 98 16.28 -8.82 -0.24
N THR A 99 17.17 -9.14 0.71
CA THR A 99 17.03 -10.38 1.50
C THR A 99 15.74 -10.37 2.32
N GLN A 100 15.34 -9.22 2.87
CA GLN A 100 14.06 -9.07 3.57
C GLN A 100 12.86 -9.23 2.62
N VAL A 101 12.95 -8.63 1.43
CA VAL A 101 11.93 -8.82 0.38
C VAL A 101 11.80 -10.31 0.04
N ARG A 102 12.90 -11.00 -0.25
CA ARG A 102 12.92 -12.46 -0.50
C ARG A 102 12.23 -13.23 0.62
N ASN A 103 12.59 -12.98 1.88
CA ASN A 103 12.01 -13.67 3.02
C ASN A 103 10.50 -13.43 3.12
N ARG A 104 10.07 -12.17 2.96
CA ARG A 104 8.65 -11.80 2.99
C ARG A 104 7.86 -12.45 1.86
N LEU A 105 8.47 -12.58 0.68
CA LEU A 105 7.90 -13.24 -0.48
C LEU A 105 7.72 -14.75 -0.26
N VAL A 106 8.69 -15.41 0.38
CA VAL A 106 8.57 -16.84 0.75
C VAL A 106 7.44 -17.02 1.75
N THR A 107 7.39 -16.20 2.81
CA THR A 107 6.31 -16.27 3.80
C THR A 107 4.94 -16.05 3.19
N ALA A 108 4.78 -15.03 2.34
CA ALA A 108 3.50 -14.74 1.69
C ALA A 108 3.03 -15.90 0.79
N TYR A 109 3.94 -16.57 0.09
CA TYR A 109 3.62 -17.77 -0.68
C TYR A 109 3.18 -18.94 0.22
N GLU A 110 3.91 -19.18 1.31
CA GLU A 110 3.52 -20.18 2.30
C GLU A 110 2.15 -19.90 2.93
N ASP A 111 1.84 -18.64 3.23
CA ASP A 111 0.57 -18.23 3.83
C ASP A 111 -0.60 -18.49 2.87
N VAL A 112 -0.42 -18.23 1.56
CA VAL A 112 -1.43 -18.55 0.54
C VAL A 112 -1.65 -20.06 0.44
N MET A 113 -0.59 -20.87 0.53
CA MET A 113 -0.73 -22.34 0.55
C MET A 113 -1.42 -22.87 1.81
N LYS A 114 -1.27 -22.18 2.94
CA LYS A 114 -1.88 -22.57 4.22
C LYS A 114 -3.32 -22.08 4.39
N MET A 115 -3.84 -21.22 3.49
CA MET A 115 -5.24 -20.84 3.52
C MET A 115 -6.12 -22.05 3.16
N PRO A 116 -7.04 -22.48 4.04
CA PRO A 116 -8.01 -23.49 3.69
C PRO A 116 -8.94 -22.94 2.59
N ILE A 117 -9.13 -23.75 1.54
CA ILE A 117 -10.18 -23.55 0.53
C ILE A 117 -11.57 -23.77 1.11
#